data_AF-A0A2U2ACN3-F1
#
_entry.id   AF-A0A2U2ACN3-F1
#
_cell.length_a   1.000
_cell.length_b   1.000
_cell.length_c   1.000
_cell.angle_alpha   90.00
_cell.angle_beta   90.00
_cell.angle_gamma   90.00
#
_symmetry.space_group_name_H-M   'P 1'
#
loop_
_entity.id
_entity.type
_entity.pdbx_description
1 polymer ?
#
loop_
_entity_poly.entity_id
_entity_poly.type
_entity_poly.pdbx_seq_one_letter_code
_entity_poly.pdbx_strand_id
1 'polypeptide(L)'
;MGLRFRKRIKLAKGLYINIGSKGISSISAGIPGATINTKGHTRLSLPGSGLYYQTNLLSHASKSTRKIETATNRDSNTNNTYRLNINTLPIDFNSLEEISAYLMENHYHGDIPPLKLSGLRVTIYVIITLLISAFATTNSMISPGVALIGAILLLTLYHQLWAKPHHLKKATEKIKAEALKCHADINEDLEALYAQYPSVDTVAKILFKHLWIGETKAQLIASLGEPDKENTTVKATKTIENLYFNPLNGRSYEVKVTLENGLISTWTVNNLA
;
A
#
# COMPACT_ATOMS: atom_id res chain seq x y z
N MET A 1 -14.46 34.79 -24.68
CA MET A 1 -13.77 33.61 -25.24
C MET A 1 -12.31 33.97 -25.50
N GLY A 2 -11.40 33.75 -24.56
CA GLY A 2 -9.99 34.16 -24.70
C GLY A 2 -9.11 33.07 -25.31
N LEU A 3 -8.17 33.45 -26.18
CA LEU A 3 -7.15 32.55 -26.74
C LEU A 3 -6.29 31.96 -25.61
N ARG A 4 -6.33 30.63 -25.43
CA ARG A 4 -5.50 29.92 -24.46
C ARG A 4 -4.30 29.31 -25.19
N PHE A 5 -3.12 29.91 -25.01
CA PHE A 5 -1.87 29.30 -25.48
C PHE A 5 -1.46 28.16 -24.56
N ARG A 6 -1.35 26.94 -25.12
CA ARG A 6 -0.76 25.77 -24.46
C ARG A 6 0.08 25.00 -25.48
N LYS A 7 1.39 24.88 -25.25
CA LYS A 7 2.32 24.17 -26.13
C LYS A 7 3.12 23.14 -25.34
N ARG A 8 3.29 21.94 -25.89
CA ARG A 8 4.19 20.91 -25.35
C ARG A 8 5.48 20.91 -26.17
N ILE A 9 6.63 21.01 -25.51
CA ILE A 9 7.96 20.98 -26.12
C ILE A 9 8.70 19.75 -25.64
N LYS A 10 9.34 19.01 -26.56
CA LYS A 10 10.18 17.85 -26.27
C LYS A 10 11.60 18.33 -25.99
N LEU A 11 12.16 17.96 -24.83
CA LEU A 11 13.53 18.28 -24.47
C LEU A 11 14.49 17.12 -24.74
N ALA A 12 14.03 15.90 -24.47
CA ALA A 12 14.77 14.66 -24.68
C ALA A 12 13.79 13.50 -24.93
N LYS A 13 14.31 12.29 -25.22
CA LYS A 13 13.47 11.09 -25.39
C LYS A 13 12.77 10.78 -24.07
N GLY A 14 11.46 11.02 -24.03
CA GLY A 14 10.64 10.82 -22.84
C GLY A 14 10.50 12.02 -21.89
N LEU A 15 11.15 13.15 -22.17
CA LEU A 15 11.07 14.36 -21.34
C LEU A 15 10.40 15.50 -22.09
N TYR A 16 9.32 16.03 -21.50
CA TYR A 16 8.47 17.06 -22.09
C TYR A 16 8.18 18.19 -21.11
N ILE A 17 8.12 19.41 -21.63
CA ILE A 17 7.66 20.59 -20.87
C ILE A 17 6.37 21.11 -21.49
N ASN A 18 5.36 21.33 -20.65
CA ASN A 18 4.11 21.97 -21.05
C ASN A 18 4.16 23.45 -20.65
N ILE A 19 4.06 24.35 -21.63
CA ILE A 19 4.07 25.80 -21.43
C ILE A 19 2.65 26.33 -21.67
N GLY A 20 2.18 27.22 -20.81
CA GLY A 20 0.90 27.90 -20.93
C GLY A 20 1.05 29.42 -20.89
N SER A 21 -0.06 30.14 -20.95
CA SER A 21 -0.10 31.61 -20.89
C SER A 21 0.54 32.25 -19.65
N LYS A 22 0.78 31.47 -18.58
CA LYS A 22 1.44 31.91 -17.34
C LYS A 22 2.87 31.35 -17.17
N GLY A 23 3.46 30.76 -18.21
CA GLY A 23 4.81 30.15 -18.16
C GLY A 23 4.81 28.62 -18.12
N ILE A 24 5.85 28.03 -17.52
CA ILE A 24 6.02 26.56 -17.45
C ILE A 24 4.96 25.97 -16.53
N SER A 25 4.06 25.19 -17.12
CA SER A 25 2.89 24.66 -16.43
C SER A 25 3.09 23.28 -15.83
N SER A 26 4.01 22.47 -16.37
CA SER A 26 4.40 21.15 -15.82
C SER A 26 5.54 20.54 -16.64
N ILE A 27 6.33 19.71 -15.97
CA ILE A 27 7.33 18.85 -16.62
C ILE A 27 6.78 17.41 -16.57
N SER A 28 6.96 16.65 -17.65
CA SER A 28 6.53 15.26 -17.77
C SER A 28 7.72 14.40 -18.20
N ALA A 29 7.98 13.32 -17.49
CA ALA A 29 9.05 12.38 -17.77
C ALA A 29 8.46 10.96 -17.88
N GLY A 30 8.87 10.19 -18.89
CA GLY A 30 8.33 8.85 -19.10
C GLY A 30 8.73 8.15 -20.39
N ILE A 31 8.60 6.83 -20.39
CA ILE A 31 8.76 5.95 -21.55
C ILE A 31 7.36 5.65 -22.11
N PRO A 32 7.19 5.28 -23.40
CA PRO A 32 5.91 4.77 -23.89
C PRO A 32 5.37 3.69 -22.95
N GLY A 33 4.18 3.91 -22.40
CA GLY A 33 3.59 3.00 -21.41
C GLY A 33 3.76 3.40 -19.94
N ALA A 34 4.65 4.35 -19.60
CA ALA A 34 4.85 4.77 -18.21
C ALA A 34 5.25 6.25 -18.16
N THR A 35 4.38 7.13 -17.67
CA THR A 35 4.64 8.58 -17.62
C THR A 35 4.28 9.17 -16.27
N ILE A 36 5.14 10.01 -15.72
CA ILE A 36 4.93 10.82 -14.53
C ILE A 36 5.02 12.31 -14.87
N ASN A 37 4.24 13.16 -14.20
CA ASN A 37 4.39 14.60 -14.31
C ASN A 37 4.49 15.29 -12.94
N THR A 38 4.99 16.53 -12.95
CA THR A 38 5.15 17.34 -11.75
C THR A 38 3.83 17.78 -11.12
N LYS A 39 2.69 17.51 -11.77
CA LYS A 39 1.33 17.69 -11.23
C LYS A 39 0.78 16.43 -10.58
N GLY A 40 1.61 15.40 -10.42
CA GLY A 40 1.25 14.15 -9.74
C GLY A 40 0.46 13.16 -10.58
N HIS A 41 0.18 13.43 -11.86
CA HIS A 41 -0.45 12.43 -12.71
C HIS A 41 0.58 11.39 -13.15
N THR A 42 0.33 10.13 -12.78
CA THR A 42 1.06 8.97 -13.27
C THR A 42 0.16 8.12 -14.14
N ARG A 43 0.68 7.67 -15.28
CA ARG A 43 -0.02 6.80 -16.23
C ARG A 43 0.84 5.58 -16.53
N LEU A 44 0.27 4.40 -16.34
CA LEU A 44 0.84 3.12 -16.73
C LEU A 44 -0.06 2.50 -17.82
N SER A 45 0.49 1.96 -18.88
CA SER A 45 -0.29 1.30 -19.94
C SER A 45 0.52 0.23 -20.63
N LEU A 46 -0.14 -0.87 -20.96
CA LEU A 46 0.45 -1.93 -21.77
C LEU A 46 0.38 -1.50 -23.25
N PRO A 47 1.52 -1.36 -23.94
CA PRO A 47 1.53 -0.91 -25.32
C PRO A 47 0.81 -1.93 -26.23
N GLY A 48 -0.09 -1.44 -27.09
CA GLY A 48 -0.83 -2.28 -28.04
C GLY A 48 -2.09 -2.96 -27.50
N SER A 49 -2.39 -2.89 -26.19
CA SER A 49 -3.57 -3.56 -25.61
C SER A 49 -4.79 -2.65 -25.37
N GLY A 50 -4.61 -1.32 -25.47
CA GLY A 50 -5.65 -0.34 -25.11
C GLY A 50 -5.89 -0.16 -23.61
N LEU A 51 -5.23 -0.97 -22.75
CA LEU A 51 -5.39 -0.93 -21.31
C LEU A 51 -4.43 0.09 -20.67
N TYR A 52 -4.98 1.00 -19.86
CA TYR A 52 -4.19 1.96 -19.10
C TYR A 52 -4.76 2.22 -17.70
N TYR A 53 -3.88 2.44 -16.74
CA TYR A 53 -4.18 2.89 -15.39
C TYR A 53 -3.60 4.29 -15.17
N GLN A 54 -4.38 5.20 -14.58
CA GLN A 54 -3.95 6.56 -14.30
C GLN A 54 -4.33 6.96 -12.86
N THR A 55 -3.38 7.51 -12.11
CA THR A 55 -3.62 8.02 -10.75
C THR A 55 -3.06 9.44 -10.57
N ASN A 56 -3.56 10.15 -9.54
CA ASN A 56 -3.09 11.49 -9.16
C ASN A 56 -2.53 11.46 -7.74
N LEU A 57 -1.21 11.43 -7.63
CA LEU A 57 -0.46 11.33 -6.39
C LEU A 57 -0.66 12.54 -5.44
N LEU A 58 -1.08 13.71 -5.94
CA LEU A 58 -1.32 14.90 -5.12
C LEU A 58 -2.73 14.94 -4.50
N SER A 59 -3.67 14.14 -5.04
CA SER A 59 -5.06 14.10 -4.56
C SER A 59 -5.20 13.35 -3.22
N HIS A 60 -4.33 12.37 -2.98
CA HIS A 60 -4.29 11.61 -1.72
C HIS A 60 -3.66 12.42 -0.57
N ALA A 61 -2.70 13.29 -0.85
CA ALA A 61 -2.08 14.16 0.16
C ALA A 61 -3.03 15.28 0.68
N SER A 62 -4.02 15.68 -0.13
CA SER A 62 -4.88 16.84 0.17
C SER A 62 -6.17 16.51 0.93
N LYS A 63 -6.52 15.22 1.09
CA LYS A 63 -7.67 14.78 1.91
C LYS A 63 -7.36 14.67 3.41
N SER A 64 -6.08 14.73 3.81
CA SER A 64 -5.66 14.53 5.20
C SER A 64 -5.65 15.80 6.08
N THR A 65 -5.92 17.00 5.55
CA THR A 65 -5.65 18.25 6.29
C THR A 65 -6.82 19.24 6.35
N ARG A 66 -8.05 18.86 5.99
CA ARG A 66 -9.24 19.68 6.27
C ARG A 66 -10.27 18.90 7.07
N LYS A 67 -10.05 18.83 8.38
CA LYS A 67 -11.03 18.93 9.49
C LYS A 67 -10.41 18.27 10.73
N ILE A 68 -9.39 18.92 11.29
CA ILE A 68 -8.93 18.66 12.66
C ILE A 68 -9.24 19.94 13.42
N GLU A 69 -10.46 20.03 13.94
CA GLU A 69 -10.78 20.70 15.18
C GLU A 69 -12.21 20.30 15.55
N THR A 70 -12.36 19.87 16.80
CA THR A 70 -13.56 19.36 17.48
C THR A 70 -14.22 18.08 16.95
N ALA A 71 -13.56 16.94 17.21
CA ALA A 71 -14.22 15.78 17.78
C ALA A 71 -13.21 14.99 18.63
N THR A 72 -13.61 14.78 19.88
CA THR A 72 -12.91 14.15 20.99
C THR A 72 -12.45 12.72 20.71
N ASN A 73 -11.32 12.34 21.35
CA ASN A 73 -10.94 10.99 21.74
C ASN A 73 -11.93 9.88 21.36
N ARG A 74 -11.60 9.09 20.33
CA ARG A 74 -11.78 7.64 20.27
C ARG A 74 -11.06 7.11 19.03
N ASP A 75 -10.13 6.22 19.30
CA ASP A 75 -9.68 5.12 18.47
C ASP A 75 -9.05 5.47 17.12
N SER A 76 -7.72 5.48 17.16
CA SER A 76 -6.86 5.15 16.04
C SER A 76 -7.13 3.71 15.59
N ASN A 77 -8.25 3.47 14.94
CA ASN A 77 -8.50 2.20 14.26
C ASN A 77 -8.02 2.34 12.81
N THR A 78 -6.76 1.97 12.59
CA THR A 78 -6.16 1.75 11.27
C THR A 78 -6.81 0.54 10.61
N ASN A 79 -8.08 0.68 10.21
CA ASN A 79 -8.74 -0.27 9.34
C ASN A 79 -8.46 0.13 7.90
N ASN A 80 -7.29 -0.28 7.41
CA ASN A 80 -7.08 -0.50 5.99
C ASN A 80 -7.89 -1.75 5.60
N THR A 81 -9.21 -1.65 5.64
CA THR A 81 -10.09 -2.72 5.21
C THR A 81 -10.16 -2.64 3.68
N TYR A 82 -9.40 -3.50 3.02
CA TYR A 82 -9.98 -4.20 1.87
C TYR A 82 -11.37 -4.61 2.32
N ARG A 83 -12.44 -4.09 1.71
CA ARG A 83 -13.79 -4.58 1.96
C ARG A 83 -13.73 -6.08 1.68
N LEU A 84 -13.62 -6.89 2.74
CA LEU A 84 -13.52 -8.33 2.63
C LEU A 84 -14.76 -8.76 1.87
N ASN A 85 -14.57 -9.31 0.67
CA ASN A 85 -15.68 -9.92 -0.03
C ASN A 85 -15.98 -11.21 0.71
N ILE A 86 -16.82 -11.11 1.74
CA ILE A 86 -17.24 -12.19 2.65
C ILE A 86 -17.74 -13.43 1.87
N ASN A 87 -18.08 -13.26 0.60
CA ASN A 87 -18.66 -14.30 -0.24
C ASN A 87 -17.64 -15.09 -1.08
N THR A 88 -16.37 -14.66 -1.20
CA THR A 88 -15.37 -15.38 -1.99
C THR A 88 -14.01 -15.40 -1.31
N LEU A 89 -13.48 -16.61 -1.07
CA LEU A 89 -12.08 -16.76 -0.75
C LEU A 89 -11.22 -16.28 -1.93
N PRO A 90 -10.13 -15.54 -1.65
CA PRO A 90 -9.25 -15.06 -2.72
C PRO A 90 -8.53 -16.20 -3.44
N ILE A 91 -8.23 -17.31 -2.74
CA ILE A 91 -7.42 -18.44 -3.21
C ILE A 91 -7.86 -19.73 -2.47
N ASP A 92 -7.76 -20.89 -3.13
CA ASP A 92 -7.86 -22.22 -2.51
C ASP A 92 -6.51 -22.63 -1.92
N PHE A 93 -6.43 -22.84 -0.60
CA PHE A 93 -5.19 -23.19 0.11
C PHE A 93 -5.10 -24.68 0.43
N ASN A 94 -3.94 -25.30 0.18
CA ASN A 94 -3.69 -26.71 0.42
C ASN A 94 -2.90 -26.98 1.72
N SER A 95 -2.21 -25.97 2.26
CA SER A 95 -1.41 -26.08 3.49
C SER A 95 -1.41 -24.77 4.30
N LEU A 96 -1.05 -24.86 5.59
CA LEU A 96 -0.87 -23.68 6.45
C LEU A 96 0.27 -22.77 5.97
N GLU A 97 1.31 -23.35 5.37
CA GLU A 97 2.45 -22.60 4.82
C GLU A 97 2.02 -21.69 3.66
N GLU A 98 1.07 -22.14 2.83
CA GLU A 98 0.52 -21.30 1.76
C GLU A 98 -0.28 -20.11 2.31
N ILE A 99 -1.04 -20.33 3.39
CA ILE A 99 -1.80 -19.27 4.06
C ILE A 99 -0.85 -18.24 4.69
N SER A 100 0.17 -18.71 5.43
CA SER A 100 1.14 -17.81 6.05
C SER A 100 1.94 -17.02 5.01
N ALA A 101 2.35 -17.66 3.91
CA ALA A 101 3.01 -16.99 2.79
C ALA A 101 2.13 -15.90 2.16
N TYR A 102 0.84 -16.19 1.94
CA TYR A 102 -0.11 -15.22 1.40
C TYR A 102 -0.35 -14.03 2.35
N LEU A 103 -0.48 -14.29 3.65
CA LEU A 103 -0.59 -13.22 4.65
C LEU A 103 0.66 -12.36 4.69
N MET A 104 1.84 -12.96 4.63
CA MET A 104 3.12 -12.23 4.60
C MET A 104 3.27 -11.36 3.36
N GLU A 105 2.77 -11.79 2.20
CA GLU A 105 2.82 -10.96 0.99
C GLU A 105 1.87 -9.76 1.05
N ASN A 106 0.67 -9.93 1.65
CA ASN A 106 -0.41 -8.94 1.57
C ASN A 106 -0.61 -8.07 2.83
N HIS A 107 -0.23 -8.56 4.02
CA HIS A 107 -0.25 -7.78 5.26
C HIS A 107 1.05 -7.01 5.50
N TYR A 108 2.12 -7.30 4.75
CA TYR A 108 3.37 -6.55 4.82
C TYR A 108 3.32 -5.27 3.96
N HIS A 109 2.39 -4.38 4.32
CA HIS A 109 2.41 -2.97 3.92
C HIS A 109 2.77 -2.09 5.12
N GLY A 110 3.74 -2.52 5.94
CA GLY A 110 4.43 -1.57 6.80
C GLY A 110 4.99 -0.48 5.88
N ASP A 111 4.51 0.76 6.04
CA ASP A 111 4.93 1.92 5.27
C ASP A 111 6.44 1.89 5.10
N ILE A 112 6.92 1.35 3.98
CA ILE A 112 8.33 1.44 3.64
C ILE A 112 8.50 2.93 3.42
N PRO A 113 9.19 3.67 4.31
CA PRO A 113 9.38 5.08 4.08
C PRO A 113 10.04 5.15 2.70
N PRO A 114 9.46 5.88 1.72
CA PRO A 114 10.05 5.95 0.40
C PRO A 114 11.50 6.34 0.63
N LEU A 115 12.44 5.54 0.12
CA LEU A 115 13.86 5.88 0.20
C LEU A 115 13.98 7.27 -0.40
N LYS A 116 13.99 8.30 0.45
CA LYS A 116 14.22 9.68 0.06
C LYS A 116 15.68 9.70 -0.32
N LEU A 117 15.96 9.39 -1.58
CA LEU A 117 17.23 9.69 -2.19
C LEU A 117 17.33 11.21 -2.07
N SER A 118 18.06 11.67 -1.04
CA SER A 118 18.07 13.07 -0.66
C SER A 118 18.44 13.88 -1.90
N GLY A 119 17.70 14.96 -2.18
CA GLY A 119 17.94 15.82 -3.35
C GLY A 119 19.42 16.23 -3.48
N LEU A 120 20.13 16.27 -2.35
CA LEU A 120 21.58 16.42 -2.24
C LEU A 120 22.38 15.49 -3.17
N ARG A 121 21.99 14.21 -3.31
CA ARG A 121 22.68 13.25 -4.18
C ARG A 121 22.53 13.61 -5.65
N VAL A 122 21.31 13.98 -6.07
CA VAL A 122 21.03 14.38 -7.45
C VAL A 122 21.71 15.70 -7.78
N THR A 123 21.72 16.67 -6.86
CA THR A 123 22.42 17.94 -7.05
C THR A 123 23.93 17.75 -7.16
N ILE A 124 24.52 16.84 -6.37
CA ILE A 124 25.95 16.51 -6.48
C ILE A 124 26.26 15.91 -7.87
N TYR A 125 25.43 14.99 -8.40
CA TYR A 125 25.63 14.45 -9.75
C TYR A 125 25.53 15.51 -10.86
N VAL A 126 24.62 16.48 -10.72
CA VAL A 126 24.49 17.60 -11.67
C VAL A 126 25.69 18.55 -11.59
N ILE A 127 26.20 18.82 -10.38
CA ILE A 127 27.39 19.66 -10.19
C ILE A 127 28.65 18.97 -10.73
N ILE A 128 28.81 17.66 -10.49
CA ILE A 128 29.94 16.88 -11.01
C ILE A 128 29.89 16.82 -12.55
N THR A 129 28.72 16.59 -13.15
CA THR A 129 28.61 16.57 -14.62
C THR A 129 28.86 17.95 -15.24
N LEU A 130 28.40 19.03 -14.60
CA LEU A 130 28.75 20.41 -15.00
C LEU A 130 30.25 20.69 -14.88
N LEU A 131 30.90 20.28 -13.79
CA LEU A 131 32.35 20.46 -13.60
C LEU A 131 33.17 19.66 -14.61
N ILE A 132 32.83 18.40 -14.88
CA ILE A 132 33.49 17.58 -15.90
C ILE A 132 33.30 18.20 -17.29
N SER A 133 32.10 18.72 -17.60
CA SER A 133 31.84 19.39 -18.88
C SER A 133 32.62 20.70 -19.04
N ALA A 134 32.78 21.48 -17.97
CA ALA A 134 33.56 22.71 -17.99
C ALA A 134 35.06 22.42 -18.18
N PHE A 135 35.58 21.39 -17.51
CA PHE A 135 36.98 20.98 -17.62
C PHE A 135 37.34 20.42 -19.00
N ALA A 136 36.39 19.75 -19.67
CA ALA A 136 36.58 19.25 -21.04
C ALA A 136 36.66 20.36 -22.11
N THR A 137 36.20 21.58 -21.80
CA THR A 137 36.21 22.71 -22.75
C THR A 137 37.47 23.57 -22.70
N THR A 138 38.30 23.44 -21.66
CA THR A 138 39.57 24.16 -21.55
C THR A 138 40.71 23.29 -22.07
N ASN A 139 41.16 23.55 -23.30
CA ASN A 139 42.31 22.89 -23.95
C ASN A 139 43.68 23.23 -23.33
N SER A 140 43.76 23.64 -22.07
CA SER A 140 45.02 23.95 -21.40
C SER A 140 45.63 22.68 -20.81
N MET A 141 46.93 22.46 -21.05
CA MET A 141 47.73 21.40 -20.42
C MET A 141 47.65 21.53 -18.90
N ILE A 142 46.74 20.77 -18.28
CA ILE A 142 46.63 20.68 -16.83
C ILE A 142 47.87 19.94 -16.33
N SER A 143 48.63 20.56 -15.43
CA SER A 143 49.78 19.93 -14.76
C SER A 143 49.35 18.61 -14.11
N PRO A 144 50.15 17.52 -14.25
CA PRO A 144 49.82 16.20 -13.69
C PRO A 144 49.45 16.23 -12.20
N GLY A 145 50.04 17.17 -11.44
CA GLY A 145 49.76 17.34 -10.01
C GLY A 145 48.31 17.75 -9.72
N VAL A 146 47.70 18.58 -10.58
CA VAL A 146 46.32 19.05 -10.40
C VAL A 146 45.31 17.95 -10.73
N ALA A 147 45.61 17.14 -11.75
CA ALA A 147 44.79 15.97 -12.09
C ALA A 147 44.79 14.92 -10.97
N LEU A 148 45.92 14.70 -10.32
CA LEU A 148 46.07 13.75 -9.21
C LEU A 148 45.29 14.19 -7.97
N ILE A 149 45.32 15.48 -7.63
CA ILE A 149 44.51 16.06 -6.54
C ILE A 149 43.01 15.94 -6.83
N GLY A 150 42.59 16.22 -8.08
CA GLY A 150 41.21 16.06 -8.51
C GLY A 150 40.72 14.60 -8.42
N ALA A 151 41.55 13.64 -8.82
CA ALA A 151 41.24 12.22 -8.71
C ALA A 151 41.10 11.75 -7.25
N ILE A 152 41.98 12.22 -6.34
CA ILE A 152 41.90 11.91 -4.91
C ILE A 152 40.62 12.52 -4.29
N LEU A 153 40.25 13.74 -4.67
CA LEU A 153 39.00 14.36 -4.22
C LEU A 153 37.77 13.63 -4.74
N LEU A 154 37.77 13.18 -6.00
CA LEU A 154 36.70 12.36 -6.56
C LEU A 154 36.60 11.00 -5.88
N LEU A 155 37.73 10.36 -5.57
CA LEU A 155 37.76 9.06 -4.89
C LEU A 155 37.29 9.15 -3.44
N THR A 156 37.70 10.20 -2.72
CA THR A 156 37.24 10.45 -1.33
C THR A 156 35.77 10.83 -1.28
N LEU A 157 35.29 11.63 -2.24
CA LEU A 157 33.86 11.95 -2.40
C LEU A 157 33.05 10.70 -2.81
N TYR A 158 33.57 9.86 -3.71
CA TYR A 158 32.96 8.58 -4.07
C TYR A 158 32.83 7.67 -2.85
N HIS A 159 33.88 7.56 -2.02
CA HIS A 159 33.86 6.76 -0.80
C HIS A 159 32.84 7.30 0.22
N GLN A 160 32.75 8.62 0.41
CA GLN A 160 31.73 9.25 1.27
C GLN A 160 30.30 9.06 0.72
N LEU A 161 30.12 9.00 -0.59
CA LEU A 161 28.81 8.79 -1.25
C LEU A 161 28.37 7.31 -1.25
N TRP A 162 29.31 6.36 -1.34
CA TRP A 162 29.05 4.92 -1.39
C TRP A 162 29.10 4.22 -0.03
N ALA A 163 29.70 4.83 0.99
CA ALA A 163 29.56 4.35 2.36
C ALA A 163 28.07 4.36 2.73
N LYS A 164 27.44 3.18 2.81
CA LYS A 164 26.05 3.02 3.27
C LYS A 164 25.94 3.74 4.62
N PRO A 165 25.22 4.86 4.70
CA PRO A 165 25.24 5.65 5.91
C PRO A 165 24.61 4.82 7.04
N HIS A 166 25.25 4.86 8.21
CA HIS A 166 24.92 4.02 9.37
C HIS A 166 23.42 4.07 9.75
N HIS A 167 22.74 5.19 9.49
CA HIS A 167 21.31 5.35 9.72
C HIS A 167 20.43 4.48 8.80
N LEU A 168 20.84 4.24 7.55
CA LEU A 168 20.11 3.35 6.64
C LEU A 168 20.24 1.89 7.09
N LYS A 169 21.42 1.47 7.58
CA LYS A 169 21.59 0.12 8.14
C LYS A 169 20.66 -0.10 9.35
N LYS A 170 20.63 0.85 10.28
CA LYS A 170 19.75 0.79 11.46
C LYS A 170 18.26 0.78 11.07
N ALA A 171 17.87 1.56 10.08
CA ALA A 171 16.50 1.55 9.56
C ALA A 171 16.14 0.20 8.90
N THR A 172 17.04 -0.36 8.08
CA THR A 172 16.81 -1.67 7.44
C THR A 172 16.76 -2.81 8.45
N GLU A 173 17.58 -2.78 9.50
CA GLU A 173 17.55 -3.78 10.56
C GLU A 173 16.29 -3.68 11.41
N LYS A 174 15.83 -2.46 11.71
CA LYS A 174 14.56 -2.25 12.39
C LYS A 174 13.38 -2.79 11.58
N ILE A 175 13.31 -2.48 10.29
CA ILE A 175 12.27 -3.02 9.38
C ILE A 175 12.35 -4.55 9.35
N LYS A 176 13.55 -5.13 9.23
CA LYS A 176 13.73 -6.58 9.23
C LYS A 176 13.27 -7.23 10.54
N ALA A 177 13.56 -6.60 11.68
CA ALA A 177 13.14 -7.08 13.00
C ALA A 177 11.61 -7.00 13.17
N GLU A 178 10.99 -5.91 12.71
CA GLU A 178 9.53 -5.76 12.69
C GLU A 178 8.88 -6.78 11.76
N ALA A 179 9.51 -7.11 10.62
CA ALA A 179 9.09 -8.20 9.72
C ALA A 179 9.07 -9.56 10.41
N LEU A 180 10.18 -9.88 11.08
CA LEU A 180 10.35 -11.16 11.75
C LEU A 180 9.34 -11.33 12.88
N LYS A 181 9.08 -10.26 13.64
CA LYS A 181 8.07 -10.27 14.70
C LYS A 181 6.67 -10.49 14.12
N CYS A 182 6.28 -9.72 13.10
CA CYS A 182 5.00 -9.89 12.43
C CYS A 182 4.80 -11.32 11.89
N HIS A 183 5.86 -11.94 11.35
CA HIS A 183 5.81 -13.32 10.90
C HIS A 183 5.54 -14.31 12.03
N ALA A 184 6.22 -14.14 13.16
CA ALA A 184 6.02 -14.98 14.34
C ALA A 184 4.60 -14.85 14.89
N ASP A 185 4.10 -13.61 15.03
CA ASP A 185 2.75 -13.32 15.52
C ASP A 185 1.68 -13.97 14.61
N ILE A 186 1.82 -13.86 13.27
CA ILE A 186 0.90 -14.49 12.30
C ILE A 186 0.92 -16.02 12.42
N ASN A 187 2.10 -16.62 12.56
CA ASN A 187 2.20 -18.07 12.65
C ASN A 187 1.61 -18.58 13.98
N GLU A 188 1.80 -17.86 15.08
CA GLU A 188 1.21 -18.21 16.39
C GLU A 188 -0.33 -18.20 16.32
N ASP A 189 -0.93 -17.18 15.71
CA ASP A 189 -2.37 -17.10 15.49
C ASP A 189 -2.89 -18.24 14.59
N LEU A 190 -2.15 -18.58 13.52
CA LEU A 190 -2.47 -19.70 12.63
C LEU A 190 -2.41 -21.05 13.33
N GLU A 191 -1.36 -21.28 14.13
CA GLU A 191 -1.19 -22.52 14.90
C GLU A 191 -2.31 -22.68 15.94
N ALA A 192 -2.68 -21.60 16.63
CA ALA A 192 -3.78 -21.60 17.59
C ALA A 192 -5.13 -21.94 16.92
N LEU A 193 -5.42 -21.37 15.75
CA LEU A 193 -6.63 -21.69 14.99
C LEU A 193 -6.63 -23.14 14.48
N TYR A 194 -5.48 -23.64 14.03
CA TYR A 194 -5.36 -25.01 13.53
C TYR A 194 -5.52 -26.05 14.66
N ALA A 195 -5.05 -25.74 15.87
CA ALA A 195 -5.27 -26.58 17.04
C ALA A 195 -6.77 -26.76 17.37
N GLN A 196 -7.59 -25.74 17.11
CA GLN A 196 -9.03 -25.78 17.32
C GLN A 196 -9.80 -26.37 16.13
N TYR A 197 -9.36 -26.08 14.90
CA TYR A 197 -10.01 -26.49 13.65
C TYR A 197 -8.99 -27.20 12.73
N PRO A 198 -8.92 -28.55 12.72
CA PRO A 198 -7.90 -29.30 11.98
C PRO A 198 -7.99 -29.20 10.43
N SER A 199 -9.03 -28.54 9.92
CA SER A 199 -9.26 -28.36 8.49
C SER A 199 -8.63 -27.05 8.01
N VAL A 200 -7.67 -27.15 7.09
CA VAL A 200 -6.98 -26.01 6.48
C VAL A 200 -7.98 -25.05 5.81
N ASP A 201 -8.98 -25.59 5.11
CA ASP A 201 -10.04 -24.82 4.47
C ASP A 201 -10.89 -24.04 5.49
N THR A 202 -11.20 -24.65 6.63
CA THR A 202 -11.96 -23.99 7.71
C THR A 202 -11.14 -22.86 8.34
N VAL A 203 -9.84 -23.10 8.61
CA VAL A 203 -8.93 -22.07 9.14
C VAL A 203 -8.82 -20.90 8.17
N ALA A 204 -8.62 -21.17 6.87
CA ALA A 204 -8.58 -20.13 5.86
C ALA A 204 -9.88 -19.31 5.84
N LYS A 205 -11.05 -19.97 5.87
CA LYS A 205 -12.35 -19.28 5.88
C LYS A 205 -12.53 -18.37 7.09
N ILE A 206 -12.19 -18.86 8.28
CA ILE A 206 -12.26 -18.07 9.52
C ILE A 206 -11.32 -16.86 9.44
N LEU A 207 -10.06 -17.10 9.06
CA LEU A 207 -9.03 -16.07 8.99
C LEU A 207 -9.39 -14.94 7.99
N PHE A 208 -9.90 -15.31 6.81
CA PHE A 208 -10.30 -14.35 5.78
C PHE A 208 -11.72 -13.79 5.98
N LYS A 209 -12.39 -14.14 7.08
CA LYS A 209 -13.77 -13.75 7.40
C LYS A 209 -14.77 -14.13 6.30
N HIS A 210 -14.56 -15.28 5.68
CA HIS A 210 -15.46 -15.87 4.70
C HIS A 210 -16.60 -16.61 5.41
N LEU A 211 -17.85 -16.34 5.02
CA LEU A 211 -19.02 -17.01 5.58
C LEU A 211 -19.47 -18.16 4.67
N TRP A 212 -19.88 -19.27 5.27
CA TRP A 212 -20.42 -20.41 4.53
C TRP A 212 -21.64 -21.05 5.21
N ILE A 213 -22.43 -21.78 4.43
CA ILE A 213 -23.61 -22.49 4.93
C ILE A 213 -23.14 -23.68 5.76
N GLY A 214 -23.73 -23.86 6.95
CA GLY A 214 -23.35 -24.94 7.88
C GLY A 214 -22.18 -24.59 8.82
N GLU A 215 -21.68 -23.35 8.78
CA GLU A 215 -20.74 -22.84 9.79
C GLU A 215 -21.40 -22.83 11.18
N THR A 216 -20.64 -23.20 12.21
CA THR A 216 -21.12 -23.18 13.59
C THR A 216 -21.03 -21.79 14.20
N LYS A 217 -21.87 -21.49 15.20
CA LYS A 217 -21.79 -20.22 15.95
C LYS A 217 -20.38 -19.93 16.51
N ALA A 218 -19.67 -20.96 16.98
CA ALA A 218 -18.32 -20.80 17.51
C ALA A 218 -17.30 -20.39 16.42
N GLN A 219 -17.39 -20.99 15.23
CA GLN A 219 -16.56 -20.62 14.08
C GLN A 219 -16.85 -19.19 13.61
N LEU A 220 -18.14 -18.83 13.58
CA LEU A 220 -18.57 -17.48 13.26
C LEU A 220 -17.99 -16.43 14.23
N ILE A 221 -18.02 -16.74 15.53
CA ILE A 221 -17.45 -15.86 16.56
C ILE A 221 -15.92 -15.79 16.44
N ALA A 222 -15.25 -16.91 16.10
CA ALA A 222 -13.81 -16.89 15.85
C ALA A 222 -13.43 -16.01 14.63
N SER A 223 -14.34 -15.91 13.64
CA SER A 223 -14.16 -15.16 12.40
C SER A 223 -14.48 -13.66 12.55
N LEU A 224 -15.68 -13.34 13.04
CA LEU A 224 -16.20 -11.98 13.12
C LEU A 224 -16.10 -11.34 14.51
N GLY A 225 -15.83 -12.13 15.56
CA GLY A 225 -15.88 -11.71 16.95
C GLY A 225 -17.27 -11.88 17.58
N GLU A 226 -17.46 -11.29 18.76
CA GLU A 226 -18.76 -11.29 19.43
C GLU A 226 -19.77 -10.39 18.70
N PRO A 227 -21.04 -10.82 18.58
CA PRO A 227 -22.07 -10.02 17.93
C PRO A 227 -22.45 -8.80 18.78
N ASP A 228 -22.63 -7.66 18.14
CA ASP A 228 -23.11 -6.43 18.79
C ASP A 228 -24.56 -6.55 19.28
N LYS A 229 -25.35 -7.37 18.59
CA LYS A 229 -26.73 -7.67 18.94
C LYS A 229 -27.10 -9.07 18.52
N GLU A 230 -27.88 -9.74 19.37
CA GLU A 230 -28.41 -11.08 19.14
C GLU A 230 -29.91 -11.11 19.40
N ASN A 231 -30.67 -11.74 18.49
CA ASN A 231 -32.10 -11.99 18.66
C ASN A 231 -32.39 -13.48 18.42
N THR A 232 -32.90 -14.17 19.45
CA THR A 232 -33.23 -15.59 19.37
C THR A 232 -34.75 -15.80 19.34
N THR A 233 -35.21 -16.64 18.42
CA THR A 233 -36.62 -17.03 18.29
C THR A 233 -36.72 -18.54 18.26
N VAL A 234 -37.29 -19.11 19.33
CA VAL A 234 -37.53 -20.55 19.42
C VAL A 234 -38.91 -20.86 18.82
N LYS A 235 -38.94 -21.68 17.76
CA LYS A 235 -40.17 -22.21 17.16
C LYS A 235 -40.32 -23.69 17.52
N ALA A 236 -41.51 -24.24 17.29
CA ALA A 236 -41.81 -25.64 17.63
C ALA A 236 -40.84 -26.66 16.99
N THR A 237 -40.33 -26.38 15.78
CA THR A 237 -39.47 -27.31 15.03
C THR A 237 -38.03 -26.82 14.85
N LYS A 238 -37.73 -25.56 15.14
CA LYS A 238 -36.38 -24.98 14.97
C LYS A 238 -36.12 -23.76 15.84
N THR A 239 -34.87 -23.55 16.18
CA THR A 239 -34.38 -22.33 16.81
C THR A 239 -33.73 -21.44 15.77
N ILE A 240 -34.19 -20.19 15.65
CA ILE A 240 -33.64 -19.20 14.72
C ILE A 240 -32.91 -18.14 15.54
N GLU A 241 -31.63 -17.93 15.27
CA GLU A 241 -30.83 -16.87 15.88
C GLU A 241 -30.43 -15.86 14.80
N ASN A 242 -30.64 -14.58 15.06
CA ASN A 242 -30.17 -13.51 14.20
C ASN A 242 -29.08 -12.72 14.93
N LEU A 243 -27.87 -12.78 14.38
CA LEU A 243 -26.70 -12.07 14.88
C LEU A 243 -26.40 -10.86 14.00
N TYR A 244 -26.04 -9.76 14.63
CA TYR A 244 -25.75 -8.50 13.96
C TYR A 244 -24.35 -8.03 14.34
N PHE A 245 -23.57 -7.66 13.33
CA PHE A 245 -22.17 -7.25 13.47
C PHE A 245 -21.93 -5.90 12.78
N ASN A 246 -20.98 -5.14 13.31
CA ASN A 246 -20.50 -3.87 12.78
C ASN A 246 -21.64 -2.84 12.64
N PRO A 247 -21.97 -2.08 13.70
CA PRO A 247 -23.02 -1.07 13.63
C PRO A 247 -22.61 0.04 12.66
N LEU A 248 -23.42 0.27 11.62
CA LEU A 248 -23.24 1.37 10.67
C LEU A 248 -23.82 2.68 11.22
N ASN A 249 -24.98 2.57 11.88
CA ASN A 249 -25.64 3.63 12.62
C ASN A 249 -26.44 2.98 13.77
N GLY A 250 -27.02 3.77 14.67
CA GLY A 250 -27.73 3.24 15.85
C GLY A 250 -28.94 2.32 15.56
N ARG A 251 -29.28 2.04 14.29
CA ARG A 251 -30.37 1.13 13.88
C ARG A 251 -29.98 0.11 12.80
N SER A 252 -28.80 0.23 12.18
CA SER A 252 -28.40 -0.54 11.00
C SER A 252 -27.03 -1.16 11.21
N TYR A 253 -26.86 -2.38 10.72
CA TYR A 253 -25.65 -3.17 10.86
C TYR A 253 -25.12 -3.56 9.48
N GLU A 254 -23.81 -3.69 9.36
CA GLU A 254 -23.14 -4.06 8.12
C GLU A 254 -23.41 -5.51 7.77
N VAL A 255 -23.32 -6.41 8.75
CA VAL A 255 -23.51 -7.85 8.53
C VAL A 255 -24.59 -8.34 9.47
N LYS A 256 -25.58 -9.03 8.89
CA LYS A 256 -26.58 -9.79 9.63
C LYS A 256 -26.48 -11.25 9.22
N VAL A 257 -26.33 -12.13 10.19
CA VAL A 257 -26.23 -13.58 9.99
C VAL A 257 -27.42 -14.26 10.67
N THR A 258 -28.03 -15.23 9.98
CA THR A 258 -29.14 -16.02 10.51
C THR A 258 -28.71 -17.47 10.66
N LEU A 259 -28.78 -17.97 11.90
CA LEU A 259 -28.51 -19.35 12.23
C LEU A 259 -29.84 -20.09 12.43
N GLU A 260 -29.91 -21.30 11.89
CA GLU A 260 -30.97 -22.25 12.17
C GLU A 260 -30.36 -23.43 12.92
N ASN A 261 -30.87 -23.71 14.12
CA ASN A 261 -30.38 -24.77 15.00
C ASN A 261 -28.86 -24.69 15.27
N GLY A 262 -28.31 -23.48 15.40
CA GLY A 262 -26.90 -23.23 15.71
C GLY A 262 -25.95 -23.28 14.50
N LEU A 263 -26.48 -23.48 13.30
CA LEU A 263 -25.72 -23.47 12.05
C LEU A 263 -26.13 -22.30 11.15
N ILE A 264 -25.17 -21.67 10.47
CA ILE A 264 -25.48 -20.60 9.52
C ILE A 264 -26.33 -21.13 8.37
N SER A 265 -27.46 -20.45 8.16
CA SER A 265 -28.39 -20.73 7.05
C SER A 265 -28.32 -19.67 5.95
N THR A 266 -28.22 -18.39 6.34
CA THR A 266 -28.19 -17.25 5.42
C THR A 266 -27.54 -16.04 6.08
N TRP A 267 -27.04 -15.11 5.28
CA TRP A 267 -26.49 -13.84 5.73
C TRP A 267 -26.81 -12.73 4.74
N THR A 268 -26.85 -11.50 5.23
CA THR A 268 -27.03 -10.29 4.42
C THR A 268 -25.94 -9.29 4.76
N VAL A 269 -25.25 -8.79 3.74
CA VAL A 269 -24.22 -7.74 3.87
C VAL A 269 -24.77 -6.44 3.30
N ASN A 270 -24.92 -5.44 4.16
CA ASN A 270 -25.35 -4.10 3.80
C ASN A 270 -24.12 -3.26 3.45
N ASN A 271 -23.92 -2.99 2.16
CA ASN A 271 -22.91 -2.04 1.74
C ASN A 271 -23.42 -0.61 2.00
N LEU A 272 -22.67 0.19 2.77
CA LEU A 272 -22.84 1.64 2.75
C LEU A 272 -22.58 2.12 1.31
N ALA A 273 -23.65 2.57 0.65
CA ALA A 273 -23.62 3.26 -0.64
C ALA A 273 -23.05 4.67 -0.48
#